data_AF-A0A2K9LL83-F1
#
_entry.id   AF-A0A2K9LL83-F1
#
_cell.length_a   1.000
_cell.length_b   1.000
_cell.length_c   1.000
_cell.angle_alpha   90.00
_cell.angle_beta   90.00
_cell.angle_gamma   90.00
#
_symmetry.space_group_name_H-M   'P 1'
#
loop_
_entity.id
_entity.type
_entity.pdbx_description
1 polymer ?
#
loop_
_entity_poly.entity_id
_entity_poly.type
_entity_poly.pdbx_seq_one_letter_code
_entity_poly.pdbx_strand_id
1 'polypeptide(L)'
;MLKIAKIAVSIIGIVVILGVSYGLGAWFTWFNANMCYSSVIDFVSDEAVRVAKSNDSEAATKFQDMIKSLPIHGYETECNAVKEAISKYKEATNVQ
;
A
#
# COMPACT_ATOMS: atom_id res chain seq x y z
N MET A 1 20.03 23.31 41.83
CA MET A 1 20.53 22.98 40.47
C MET A 1 20.30 21.52 40.08
N LEU A 2 20.72 20.52 40.87
CA LEU A 2 20.57 19.09 40.52
C LEU A 2 19.12 18.62 40.30
N LYS A 3 18.13 19.14 41.06
CA LYS A 3 16.70 18.79 40.90
C LYS A 3 16.10 19.31 39.58
N ILE A 4 16.50 20.51 39.15
CA ILE A 4 16.03 21.12 37.89
C ILE A 4 16.62 20.38 36.70
N ALA A 5 17.90 19.99 36.77
CA ALA A 5 18.54 19.18 35.74
C ALA A 5 17.88 17.80 35.57
N LYS A 6 17.48 17.14 36.67
CA LYS A 6 16.76 15.86 36.61
C LYS A 6 15.38 15.99 35.96
N ILE A 7 14.62 17.04 36.29
CA ILE A 7 13.32 17.31 35.68
C ILE A 7 13.47 17.62 34.19
N ALA A 8 14.46 18.42 33.81
CA ALA A 8 14.74 18.72 32.41
C ALA A 8 15.10 17.45 31.60
N VAL A 9 15.92 16.56 32.15
CA VAL A 9 16.27 15.28 31.50
C VAL A 9 15.05 14.37 31.35
N SER A 10 14.17 14.30 32.36
CA SER A 10 12.92 13.53 32.25
C SER A 10 11.98 14.06 31.17
N ILE A 11 11.84 15.39 31.05
CA ILE A 11 11.01 16.01 30.01
C ILE A 11 11.61 15.77 28.62
N ILE A 12 12.92 15.93 28.47
CA ILE A 12 13.62 15.64 27.21
C ILE A 12 13.43 14.17 26.82
N GLY A 13 13.54 13.25 27.78
CA GLY A 13 13.28 11.83 27.54
C GLY A 13 11.88 11.56 26.98
N ILE A 14 10.85 12.20 27.54
CA ILE A 14 9.46 12.06 27.07
C ILE A 14 9.31 12.63 25.65
N VAL A 15 9.87 13.81 25.37
CA VAL A 15 9.79 14.43 24.03
C VAL A 15 10.50 13.57 22.98
N VAL A 16 11.65 12.99 23.32
CA VAL A 16 12.38 12.07 22.43
C VAL A 16 11.55 10.81 22.17
N ILE A 17 10.97 10.21 23.20
CA ILE A 17 10.14 8.99 23.04
C ILE A 17 8.93 9.28 22.13
N LEU A 18 8.23 10.40 22.35
CA LEU A 18 7.07 10.78 21.53
C LEU A 18 7.48 11.09 20.08
N GLY A 19 8.58 11.81 19.89
CA GLY A 19 9.10 12.13 18.55
C GLY A 19 9.51 10.88 17.78
N VAL A 20 10.21 9.94 18.43
CA VAL A 20 10.63 8.68 17.81
C VAL A 20 9.42 7.80 17.49
N SER A 21 8.46 7.67 18.40
CA SER A 21 7.27 6.85 18.16
C SER A 21 6.37 7.42 17.05
N TYR A 22 6.22 8.74 16.96
CA TYR A 22 5.54 9.39 15.83
C TYR A 22 6.29 9.13 14.51
N GLY A 23 7.61 9.34 14.49
CA GLY A 23 8.43 9.13 13.28
C GLY A 23 8.39 7.69 12.77
N LEU A 24 8.47 6.71 13.69
CA LEU A 24 8.32 5.30 13.34
C LEU A 24 6.92 5.00 12.79
N GLY A 25 5.86 5.50 13.43
CA GLY A 25 4.49 5.31 12.94
C GLY A 25 4.26 5.88 11.55
N ALA A 26 4.78 7.07 11.29
CA ALA A 26 4.73 7.71 9.97
C ALA A 26 5.51 6.90 8.91
N TRP A 27 6.72 6.43 9.26
CA TRP A 27 7.52 5.60 8.37
C TRP A 27 6.86 4.25 8.06
N PHE A 28 6.31 3.56 9.06
CA PHE A 28 5.60 2.29 8.84
C PHE A 28 4.38 2.47 7.95
N THR A 29 3.63 3.55 8.14
CA THR A 29 2.47 3.89 7.29
C THR A 29 2.91 4.14 5.85
N TRP A 30 3.94 4.97 5.66
CA TRP A 30 4.49 5.25 4.34
C TRP A 30 5.05 4.00 3.66
N PHE A 31 5.86 3.21 4.38
CA PHE A 31 6.45 1.98 3.87
C PHE A 31 5.39 0.95 3.47
N ASN A 32 4.37 0.73 4.31
CA ASN A 32 3.27 -0.18 3.99
C ASN A 32 2.46 0.29 2.78
N ALA A 33 2.18 1.59 2.68
CA ALA A 33 1.53 2.15 1.50
C ALA A 33 2.38 1.90 0.24
N ASN A 34 3.67 2.24 0.30
CA ASN A 34 4.57 2.13 -0.85
C ASN A 34 4.78 0.68 -1.30
N MET A 35 4.96 -0.25 -0.36
CA MET A 35 5.05 -1.69 -0.62
C MET A 35 3.76 -2.25 -1.23
N CYS A 36 2.61 -1.79 -0.74
CA CYS A 36 1.33 -2.26 -1.23
C CYS A 36 1.09 -1.85 -2.69
N TYR A 37 1.25 -0.56 -3.01
CA TYR A 37 1.08 -0.11 -4.39
C TYR A 37 2.16 -0.66 -5.32
N SER A 38 3.39 -0.88 -4.84
CA SER A 38 4.43 -1.53 -5.65
C SER A 38 3.99 -2.92 -6.12
N SER A 39 3.44 -3.75 -5.22
CA SER A 39 2.97 -5.10 -5.59
C SER A 39 1.79 -5.09 -6.57
N VAL A 40 0.92 -4.08 -6.44
CA VAL A 40 -0.23 -3.89 -7.33
C VAL A 40 0.23 -3.47 -8.72
N ILE A 41 1.13 -2.48 -8.80
CA ILE A 41 1.67 -1.97 -10.06
C ILE A 41 2.41 -3.07 -10.81
N ASP A 42 3.20 -3.87 -10.11
CA ASP A 42 3.94 -5.00 -10.67
C ASP A 42 2.98 -6.02 -11.32
N PHE A 43 1.96 -6.46 -10.58
CA PHE A 43 0.94 -7.36 -11.10
C PHE A 43 0.20 -6.78 -12.31
N VAL A 44 -0.25 -5.52 -12.22
CA VAL A 44 -0.98 -4.86 -13.32
C VAL A 44 -0.12 -4.75 -14.56
N SER A 45 1.17 -4.44 -14.41
CA SER A 45 2.13 -4.36 -15.51
C SER A 45 2.32 -5.72 -16.19
N ASP A 46 2.60 -6.77 -15.43
CA ASP A 46 2.80 -8.11 -15.95
C ASP A 46 1.56 -8.67 -16.63
N GLU A 47 0.39 -8.45 -16.01
CA GLU A 47 -0.88 -8.92 -16.54
C GLU A 47 -1.29 -8.17 -17.82
N ALA A 48 -1.02 -6.86 -17.90
CA ALA A 48 -1.21 -6.10 -19.12
C ALA A 48 -0.36 -6.66 -20.27
N VAL A 49 0.89 -7.04 -20.00
CA VAL A 49 1.78 -7.68 -21.00
C VAL A 49 1.25 -9.06 -21.40
N ARG A 50 0.79 -9.87 -20.43
CA ARG A 50 0.23 -11.20 -20.67
C ARG A 50 -0.99 -11.13 -21.59
N VAL A 51 -1.93 -10.25 -21.26
CA VAL A 51 -3.19 -10.03 -21.99
C VAL A 51 -2.91 -9.45 -23.38
N ALA A 52 -1.97 -8.50 -23.51
CA ALA A 52 -1.60 -7.96 -24.81
C ALA A 52 -0.98 -9.01 -25.74
N LYS A 53 -0.27 -10.01 -25.17
CA LYS A 53 0.34 -11.11 -25.92
C LYS A 53 -0.60 -12.27 -26.22
N SER A 54 -1.66 -12.47 -25.42
CA SER A 54 -2.54 -13.64 -25.56
C SER A 54 -3.49 -13.56 -26.76
N ASN A 55 -3.69 -12.37 -27.34
CA ASN A 55 -4.67 -12.09 -28.39
C ASN A 55 -6.10 -12.55 -28.02
N ASP A 56 -6.37 -12.66 -26.71
CA ASP A 56 -7.63 -13.11 -26.14
C ASP A 56 -8.47 -11.89 -25.75
N SER A 57 -9.49 -11.63 -26.56
CA SER A 57 -10.40 -10.49 -26.36
C SER A 57 -11.24 -10.61 -25.08
N GLU A 58 -11.51 -11.83 -24.60
CA GLU A 58 -12.26 -12.04 -23.36
C GLU A 58 -11.36 -11.72 -22.15
N ALA A 59 -10.11 -12.19 -22.17
CA ALA A 59 -9.12 -11.84 -21.16
C ALA A 59 -8.86 -10.33 -21.11
N ALA A 60 -8.79 -9.66 -22.27
CA ALA A 60 -8.65 -8.22 -22.37
C ALA A 60 -9.82 -7.45 -21.75
N THR A 61 -11.04 -7.93 -21.97
CA THR A 61 -12.25 -7.32 -21.40
C THR A 61 -12.27 -7.50 -19.87
N LYS A 62 -12.02 -8.72 -19.38
CA LYS A 62 -11.96 -9.00 -17.93
C LYS A 62 -10.87 -8.19 -17.23
N PHE A 63 -9.70 -8.06 -17.86
CA PHE A 63 -8.62 -7.23 -17.33
C PHE A 63 -9.02 -5.75 -17.29
N GLN A 64 -9.64 -5.23 -18.35
CA GLN A 64 -10.11 -3.84 -18.38
C GLN A 64 -11.17 -3.58 -17.29
N ASP A 65 -12.11 -4.50 -17.08
CA ASP A 65 -13.13 -4.38 -16.05
C ASP A 65 -12.54 -4.40 -14.64
N MET A 66 -11.53 -5.25 -14.41
CA MET A 66 -10.77 -5.24 -13.15
C MET A 66 -10.13 -3.87 -12.90
N ILE A 67 -9.42 -3.31 -13.88
CA ILE A 67 -8.76 -1.99 -13.74
C ILE A 67 -9.78 -0.90 -13.42
N LYS A 68 -10.94 -0.90 -14.08
CA LYS A 68 -12.02 0.07 -13.82
C LYS A 68 -12.66 -0.10 -12.43
N SER A 69 -12.64 -1.33 -11.90
CA SER A 69 -13.21 -1.64 -10.58
C SER A 69 -12.28 -1.31 -9.41
N LEU A 70 -11.00 -1.03 -9.67
CA LEU A 70 -10.06 -0.68 -8.62
C LEU A 70 -10.55 0.60 -7.91
N PRO A 71 -10.59 0.63 -6.58
CA PRO A 71 -11.07 1.79 -5.82
C PRO A 71 -10.00 2.89 -5.81
N ILE A 72 -9.75 3.55 -6.94
CA ILE A 72 -8.73 4.59 -7.12
C ILE A 72 -9.20 5.95 -6.58
N HIS A 73 -9.65 5.97 -5.32
CA HIS A 73 -10.10 7.17 -4.62
C HIS A 73 -8.89 7.93 -4.01
N GLY A 74 -7.95 8.37 -4.85
CA GLY A 74 -6.84 9.24 -4.44
C GLY A 74 -6.07 8.78 -3.19
N TYR A 75 -5.66 9.74 -2.35
CA TYR A 75 -4.87 9.54 -1.11
C TYR A 75 -5.59 8.70 -0.03
N GLU A 76 -6.88 8.37 -0.23
CA GLU A 76 -7.72 7.59 0.70
C GLU A 76 -7.95 6.16 0.23
N THR A 77 -7.30 5.74 -0.86
CA THR A 77 -7.43 4.37 -1.36
C THR A 77 -6.86 3.39 -0.35
N GLU A 78 -7.71 2.64 0.35
CA GLU A 78 -7.23 1.58 1.24
C GLU A 78 -6.55 0.47 0.42
N CYS A 79 -5.23 0.32 0.63
CA CYS A 79 -4.40 -0.73 0.04
C CYS A 79 -5.07 -2.13 0.06
N ASN A 80 -5.78 -2.45 1.15
CA ASN A 80 -6.44 -3.75 1.29
C ASN A 80 -7.59 -3.92 0.31
N ALA A 81 -8.36 -2.87 0.02
CA ALA A 81 -9.46 -2.92 -0.95
C ALA A 81 -8.93 -3.14 -2.38
N VAL A 82 -7.77 -2.54 -2.72
CA VAL A 82 -7.10 -2.77 -4.01
C VAL A 82 -6.61 -4.21 -4.13
N LYS A 83 -5.98 -4.74 -3.07
CA LYS A 83 -5.54 -6.14 -3.03
C LYS A 83 -6.71 -7.12 -3.13
N GLU A 84 -7.82 -6.82 -2.46
CA GLU A 84 -9.01 -7.67 -2.51
C GLU A 84 -9.62 -7.70 -3.92
N ALA A 85 -9.71 -6.55 -4.60
CA ALA A 85 -10.17 -6.49 -5.99
C ALA A 85 -9.27 -7.32 -6.93
N ILE A 86 -7.95 -7.26 -6.74
CA ILE A 86 -7.00 -8.07 -7.51
C ILE A 86 -7.11 -9.56 -7.19
N SER A 87 -7.30 -9.93 -5.91
CA SER A 87 -7.50 -11.33 -5.52
C SER A 87 -8.74 -11.92 -6.19
N LYS A 88 -9.86 -11.19 -6.18
CA LYS A 88 -11.10 -11.59 -6.86
C LYS A 88 -10.88 -11.80 -8.36
N TYR A 89 -10.09 -10.93 -8.99
CA TYR A 89 -9.72 -11.09 -10.39
C TYR A 89 -8.88 -12.34 -10.65
N LYS A 90 -7.85 -12.59 -9.82
CA LYS A 90 -7.00 -13.78 -9.91
C LYS A 90 -7.81 -15.07 -9.79
N GLU A 91 -8.73 -15.12 -8.82
CA GLU A 91 -9.63 -16.26 -8.61
C GLU A 91 -10.57 -16.47 -9.81
N ALA A 92 -11.13 -15.40 -10.38
CA ALA A 92 -12.05 -15.47 -11.50
C ALA A 92 -11.38 -15.83 -12.84
N THR A 93 -10.09 -15.56 -12.99
CA THR A 93 -9.33 -15.75 -14.23
C THR A 93 -8.28 -16.85 -14.16
N ASN A 94 -8.12 -17.47 -12.99
CA ASN A 94 -7.12 -18.52 -12.72
C ASN A 94 -5.69 -18.05 -13.04
N VAL A 95 -5.41 -16.77 -12.78
CA VAL A 95 -4.10 -16.12 -12.95
C VAL A 95 -3.37 -16.17 -11.61
N GLN A 96 -2.15 -16.70 -11.58
CA GLN A 96 -1.32 -16.81 -10.36
C GLN A 96 -0.73 -15.45 -9.95
#